data_AF-M8BJZ9-F1
#
_entry.id   AF-M8BJZ9-F1
#
_cell.length_a   1.000
_cell.length_b   1.000
_cell.length_c   1.000
_cell.angle_alpha   90.00
_cell.angle_beta   90.00
_cell.angle_gamma   90.00
#
_symmetry.space_group_name_H-M   'P 1'
#
loop_
_entity.id
_entity.type
_entity.pdbx_description
1 polymer ?
#
loop_
_entity_poly.entity_id
_entity_poly.type
_entity_poly.pdbx_seq_one_letter_code
_entity_poly.pdbx_strand_id
1 'polypeptide(L)' 'MDGGVDLALPMENTLIHSSATPLACLAMAEAPQNVNSVVNVVANLQQQNLRVVFDVANSRVGFARESCN' A
#
# COMPACT_ATOMS: atom_id res chain seq x y z
N MET A 1 3.27 -21.79 11.82
CA MET A 1 2.31 -21.20 10.88
C MET A 1 2.58 -19.71 10.93
N ASP A 2 3.30 -19.18 9.95
CA ASP A 2 3.68 -17.76 9.92
C ASP A 2 2.43 -16.90 9.97
N GLY A 3 2.38 -15.99 10.95
CA GLY A 3 1.25 -15.09 11.21
C GLY A 3 1.13 -13.99 10.15
N GLY A 4 1.09 -14.37 8.88
CA GLY A 4 0.82 -13.47 7.77
C GLY A 4 -0.62 -13.00 7.77
N VAL A 5 -0.85 -11.83 7.18
CA VAL A 5 -2.18 -11.30 6.90
C VAL A 5 -2.23 -10.93 5.43
N ASP A 6 -3.36 -11.21 4.80
CA ASP A 6 -3.64 -10.72 3.45
C ASP A 6 -4.16 -9.28 3.55
N LEU A 7 -3.37 -8.33 3.06
CA LEU A 7 -3.79 -6.94 2.95
C LEU A 7 -4.53 -6.74 1.62
N ALA A 8 -5.85 -6.94 1.64
CA ALA A 8 -6.69 -6.71 0.48
C ALA A 8 -6.82 -5.20 0.21
N LEU A 9 -6.25 -4.76 -0.92
CA LEU A 9 -6.34 -3.37 -1.38
C LEU A 9 -7.60 -3.20 -2.24
N PRO A 10 -8.48 -2.25 -1.92
CA PRO A 10 -9.63 -1.93 -2.75
C PRO A 10 -9.18 -1.16 -4.02
N MET A 11 -10.09 -1.02 -4.99
CA MET A 11 -9.77 -0.50 -6.32
C MET A 11 -9.11 0.89 -6.26
N GLU A 12 -9.61 1.76 -5.38
CA GLU A 12 -9.10 3.12 -5.16
C GLU A 12 -7.62 3.15 -4.74
N ASN A 13 -7.14 2.07 -4.10
CA ASN A 13 -5.76 1.95 -3.61
C ASN A 13 -4.83 1.27 -4.63
N THR A 14 -5.39 0.78 -5.74
CA THR A 14 -4.66 0.08 -6.81
C THR A 14 -4.64 0.85 -8.13
N LEU A 15 -5.49 1.87 -8.28
CA LEU A 15 -5.57 2.69 -9.49
C LEU A 15 -5.39 4.18 -9.18
N ILE A 16 -4.77 4.88 -10.12
CA ILE A 16 -4.66 6.35 -10.14
C ILE A 16 -5.52 6.86 -11.27
N HIS A 17 -6.46 7.74 -10.96
CA HIS A 17 -7.27 8.40 -11.99
C HIS A 17 -6.49 9.55 -12.61
N SER A 18 -6.28 9.47 -13.93
CA SER A 18 -5.68 10.55 -14.68
C SER A 18 -6.71 11.66 -14.91
N SER A 19 -6.28 12.91 -14.84
CA SER A 19 -7.09 14.05 -15.28
C SER A 19 -7.21 14.14 -16.81
N ALA A 20 -6.40 13.38 -17.54
CA ALA A 20 -6.46 13.29 -18.99
C ALA A 20 -7.37 12.12 -19.41
N THR A 21 -8.54 12.45 -20.00
CA THR A 21 -9.55 11.49 -20.51
C THR A 21 -10.06 10.50 -19.43
N PRO A 22 -11.12 9.68 -19.66
CA PRO A 22 -11.49 8.62 -18.71
C PRO A 22 -10.44 7.49 -18.72
N LEU A 23 -9.28 7.75 -18.11
CA LEU A 23 -8.15 6.85 -18.00
C LEU A 23 -7.80 6.59 -16.53
N ALA A 24 -7.58 5.33 -16.19
CA ALA A 24 -7.01 4.91 -14.92
C ALA A 24 -5.67 4.19 -15.18
N CYS A 25 -4.66 4.54 -14.40
CA CYS A 25 -3.34 3.92 -14.41
C CYS A 25 -3.19 3.00 -13.20
N LEU A 26 -2.35 1.97 -13.30
CA LEU A 26 -2.00 1.15 -12.15
C LEU A 26 -1.20 1.98 -11.13
N ALA A 27 -1.56 1.92 -9.85
CA ALA A 27 -0.84 2.57 -8.75
C ALA A 27 0.40 1.77 -8.31
N MET A 28 1.13 1.20 -9.28
CA MET A 28 2.32 0.38 -9.08
C MET A 28 3.34 0.79 -10.14
N ALA A 29 4.60 0.86 -9.73
CA ALA A 29 5.70 1.23 -10.61
C ALA A 29 6.86 0.26 -10.43
N GLU A 30 7.67 0.14 -11.47
CA GLU A 30 8.95 -0.56 -11.38
C GLU A 30 9.84 0.10 -10.32
N ALA A 31 10.59 -0.72 -9.57
CA ALA A 31 11.58 -0.21 -8.65
C ALA A 31 12.66 0.59 -9.42
N PRO A 32 13.07 1.79 -8.98
CA PRO A 32 14.09 2.56 -9.68
C PRO A 32 15.45 1.84 -9.68
N GLN A 33 16.28 2.09 -10.70
CA GLN A 33 17.53 1.36 -10.93
C GLN A 33 18.56 1.46 -9.79
N ASN A 34 18.43 2.46 -8.92
CA ASN A 34 19.34 2.73 -7.81
C ASN A 34 18.85 2.16 -6.46
N VAL A 35 17.80 1.33 -6.44
CA VAL A 35 17.34 0.63 -5.23
C VAL A 35 17.37 -0.88 -5.42
N ASN A 36 17.45 -1.60 -4.32
CA ASN A 36 17.37 -3.06 -4.34
C ASN A 36 15.96 -3.48 -4.81
N SER A 37 15.87 -4.08 -6.01
CA SER A 37 14.59 -4.48 -6.63
C SER A 37 13.93 -5.69 -5.98
N VAL A 38 14.53 -6.29 -4.94
CA VAL A 38 13.98 -7.43 -4.20
C VAL A 38 12.88 -7.00 -3.21
N VAL A 39 12.67 -5.69 -2.98
CA VAL A 39 11.65 -5.18 -2.06
C VAL A 39 10.51 -4.45 -2.76
N ASN A 40 9.30 -4.64 -2.26
CA ASN A 40 8.12 -3.86 -2.64
C ASN A 40 7.91 -2.71 -1.64
N VAL A 41 7.39 -1.58 -2.12
CA VAL A 41 7.06 -0.42 -1.28
C VAL A 41 5.55 -0.22 -1.27
N VAL A 42 4.95 -0.20 -0.07
CA VAL A 42 3.54 0.18 0.14
C VAL A 42 3.51 1.68 0.41
N ALA A 43 3.11 2.47 -0.58
CA ALA A 43 3.11 3.93 -0.53
C ALA A 43 1.75 4.49 -0.13
N ASN A 44 1.60 5.82 -0.19
CA ASN A 44 0.44 6.54 0.32
C ASN A 44 -0.90 6.04 -0.25
N LEU A 45 -0.98 5.74 -1.55
CA LEU A 45 -2.22 5.25 -2.17
C LEU A 45 -2.68 3.92 -1.58
N GLN A 46 -1.75 3.04 -1.23
CA GLN A 46 -2.06 1.76 -0.59
C GLN A 46 -2.39 1.89 0.91
N GLN A 47 -2.03 3.01 1.53
CA GLN A 47 -2.28 3.29 2.95
C GLN A 47 -3.52 4.17 3.20
N GLN A 48 -4.17 4.67 2.14
CA GLN A 48 -5.40 5.45 2.30
C GLN A 48 -6.48 4.61 2.98
N ASN A 49 -7.12 5.18 4.01
CA ASN A 49 -8.14 4.50 4.81
C ASN A 49 -7.65 3.17 5.44
N LEU A 50 -6.34 3.10 5.72
CA LEU A 50 -5.70 1.99 6.38
C LEU A 50 -4.94 2.52 7.61
N ARG A 51 -5.32 2.01 8.78
CA ARG A 51 -4.57 2.23 10.01
C ARG A 51 -3.38 1.28 10.04
N VAL A 52 -2.18 1.86 10.02
CA VAL A 52 -0.92 1.15 10.21
C VAL A 52 -0.43 1.37 11.64
N VAL A 53 -0.25 0.29 12.40
CA VAL A 53 0.20 0.34 13.79
C VAL A 53 1.60 -0.25 13.89
N PHE A 54 2.55 0.55 14.37
CA PHE A 54 3.93 0.13 14.61
C PHE A 54 4.08 -0.30 16.06
N ASP A 55 4.03 -1.60 16.31
CA ASP A 55 4.32 -2.17 17.62
C ASP A 55 5.82 -2.47 17.72
N VAL A 56 6.57 -1.42 18.05
CA VAL A 56 8.04 -1.46 18.15
C VAL A 56 8.48 -2.39 19.29
N ALA A 57 7.72 -2.46 20.38
CA ALA A 57 8.06 -3.31 21.54
C ALA A 57 8.00 -4.80 21.21
N ASN A 58 7.09 -5.21 20.32
CA ASN A 58 6.94 -6.60 19.89
C ASN A 58 7.48 -6.89 18.48
N SER A 59 8.14 -5.91 17.84
CA SER A 59 8.68 -6.01 16.48
C SER A 59 7.61 -6.43 15.44
N ARG A 60 6.43 -5.80 15.49
CA ARG A 60 5.30 -6.13 14.60
C ARG A 60 4.70 -4.89 13.95
N VAL A 61 4.07 -5.11 12.81
CA VAL A 61 3.21 -4.13 12.14
C VAL A 61 1.80 -4.70 12.07
N GLY A 62 0.82 -3.92 12.51
CA GLY A 62 -0.60 -4.24 12.42
C GLY A 62 -1.30 -3.39 11.36
N PHE A 63 -2.29 -3.97 10.70
CA PHE A 63 -3.11 -3.30 9.69
C PHE A 63 -4.59 -3.43 10.07
N ALA A 64 -5.34 -2.33 9.95
CA ALA A 64 -6.79 -2.33 10.10
C ALA A 64 -7.41 -1.33 9.12
N ARG A 65 -8.56 -1.66 8.52
CA ARG A 65 -9.30 -0.70 7.70
C ARG A 65 -9.94 0.34 8.62
N GLU A 66 -9.73 1.61 8.33
CA GLU A 66 -10.26 2.74 9.11
C GLU A 66 -10.48 3.91 8.16
N SER A 67 -11.66 4.53 8.18
CA SER A 67 -11.86 5.76 7.42
C SER A 67 -11.01 6.86 8.05
N CYS A 68 -9.97 7.31 7.35
CA CYS A 68 -9.14 8.42 7.78
C CYS A 68 -9.87 9.73 7.41
N ASN A 69 -9.84 10.72 8.31
CA ASN A 69 -10.45 12.03 8.13
C ASN A 69 -9.38 13.09 7.92
#